data_AF-A0AA43BBB1-F1
#
_entry.id   AF-A0AA43BBB1-F1
#
_cell.length_a   1.000
_cell.length_b   1.000
_cell.length_c   1.000
_cell.angle_alpha   90.00
_cell.angle_beta   90.00
_cell.angle_gamma   90.00
#
_symmetry.space_group_name_H-M   'P 1'
#
loop_
_entity.id
_entity.type
_entity.pdbx_description
1 polymer ?
#
loop_
_entity_poly.entity_id
_entity_poly.type
_entity_poly.pdbx_seq_one_letter_code
_entity_poly.pdbx_strand_id
1 'polypeptide(L)' 'MKLRQHVKEFLLLQNMMLKDFVRQGLANQSLATEDAARLSQVEALNIQEMARWDRDLSAARNGMVPPQEGNG' A
#
# COMPACT_ATOMS: atom_id res chain seq x y z
N MET A 1 17.61 -5.49 -2.72
CA MET A 1 16.49 -4.80 -3.41
C MET A 1 15.28 -5.69 -3.75
N LYS A 2 15.44 -7.03 -3.94
CA LYS A 2 14.31 -7.92 -4.32
C LYS A 2 13.17 -8.00 -3.30
N LEU A 3 13.46 -8.10 -2.00
CA LEU A 3 12.42 -8.23 -0.96
C LEU A 3 11.42 -7.07 -0.93
N ARG A 4 11.91 -5.82 -1.03
CA ARG A 4 11.03 -4.63 -1.04
C ARG A 4 10.06 -4.65 -2.22
N GLN A 5 10.58 -4.99 -3.40
CA GLN A 5 9.77 -5.10 -4.60
C GLN A 5 8.73 -6.21 -4.45
N HIS A 6 9.10 -7.38 -3.93
CA HIS A 6 8.16 -8.49 -3.72
C HIS A 6 7.09 -8.15 -2.67
N VAL A 7 7.44 -7.43 -1.60
CA VAL A 7 6.45 -6.97 -0.61
C VAL A 7 5.48 -5.98 -1.25
N LYS A 8 5.97 -5.02 -2.06
CA LYS A 8 5.10 -4.07 -2.77
C LYS A 8 4.17 -4.77 -3.76
N GLU A 9 4.70 -5.68 -4.57
CA GLU A 9 3.92 -6.48 -5.53
C GLU A 9 2.86 -7.34 -4.83
N PHE A 10 3.23 -7.96 -3.70
CA PHE A 10 2.31 -8.73 -2.87
C PHE A 10 1.16 -7.86 -2.35
N LEU A 11 1.46 -6.70 -1.77
CA LEU A 11 0.44 -5.79 -1.23
C LEU A 11 -0.49 -5.25 -2.33
N LEU A 12 0.06 -4.92 -3.51
CA LEU A 12 -0.74 -4.53 -4.67
C LEU A 12 -1.67 -5.65 -5.11
N LEU A 13 -1.18 -6.90 -5.16
CA LEU A 13 -1.99 -8.06 -5.49
C LEU A 13 -3.12 -8.26 -4.47
N GLN A 14 -2.84 -8.17 -3.17
CA GLN A 14 -3.86 -8.26 -2.12
C GLN A 14 -4.93 -7.18 -2.29
N ASN A 15 -4.54 -5.95 -2.60
CA ASN A 15 -5.48 -4.85 -2.79
C ASN A 15 -6.34 -5.02 -4.06
N MET A 16 -5.77 -5.59 -5.12
CA MET A 16 -6.52 -5.94 -6.34
C MET A 16 -7.55 -7.05 -6.06
N MET A 17 -7.17 -8.08 -5.30
CA MET A 17 -8.10 -9.13 -4.89
C MET A 17 -9.24 -8.58 -4.03
N LEU A 18 -8.96 -7.64 -3.13
CA LEU A 18 -10.00 -6.97 -2.34
C LEU A 18 -10.99 -6.22 -3.24
N LYS A 19 -10.48 -5.46 -4.23
CA LYS A 19 -11.32 -4.75 -5.20
C LYS A 19 -12.23 -5.71 -5.97
N ASP A 20 -11.67 -6.84 -6.44
CA ASP A 20 -12.44 -7.85 -7.15
C ASP A 20 -13.48 -8.55 -6.27
N PHE A 21 -13.14 -8.83 -5.01
CA PHE A 21 -14.07 -9.37 -4.03
C PHE A 21 -15.27 -8.43 -3.82
N VAL A 22 -15.03 -7.13 -3.62
CA VAL A 22 -16.11 -6.13 -3.45
C VAL A 22 -16.97 -6.06 -4.70
N ARG A 23 -16.34 -6.01 -5.89
CA ARG A 23 -17.06 -5.93 -7.17
C ARG A 23 -17.95 -7.16 -7.39
N GLN A 24 -17.43 -8.36 -7.14
CA GLN A 24 -18.19 -9.61 -7.29
C GLN A 24 -19.30 -9.72 -6.24
N GLY A 25 -19.02 -9.33 -4.99
CA GLY A 25 -19.99 -9.35 -3.90
C GLY A 25 -21.20 -8.45 -4.17
N LEU A 26 -20.96 -7.25 -4.71
CA LEU A 26 -22.02 -6.35 -5.15
C LEU A 26 -22.80 -6.93 -6.34
N ALA A 27 -22.10 -7.44 -7.36
CA ALA A 27 -22.74 -7.99 -8.56
C ALA A 27 -23.65 -9.19 -8.24
N ASN A 28 -23.24 -10.03 -7.30
CA ASN A 28 -23.96 -11.23 -6.90
C ASN A 28 -24.89 -11.01 -5.70
N GLN A 29 -25.01 -9.77 -5.22
CA GLN A 29 -25.82 -9.40 -4.03
C GLN A 29 -25.45 -10.17 -2.76
N SER A 30 -24.23 -10.70 -2.69
CA SER A 30 -23.72 -11.44 -1.52
C SER A 30 -23.06 -10.52 -0.49
N LEU A 31 -22.92 -9.23 -0.81
CA LEU A 31 -22.31 -8.22 0.04
C LEU A 31 -23.28 -7.05 0.20
N ALA A 32 -23.54 -6.65 1.45
CA ALA A 32 -24.37 -5.49 1.74
C ALA A 32 -23.69 -4.21 1.23
N THR A 33 -24.49 -3.22 0.80
CA THR A 33 -23.96 -1.95 0.27
C THR A 33 -23.09 -1.21 1.28
N GLU A 34 -23.44 -1.25 2.56
CA GLU A 34 -22.64 -0.64 3.63
C GLU A 34 -21.27 -1.32 3.80
N ASP A 35 -21.24 -2.66 3.77
CA ASP A 35 -20.00 -3.42 3.85
C ASP A 35 -19.11 -3.19 2.63
N ALA A 36 -19.72 -3.15 1.44
CA ALA A 36 -19.02 -2.81 0.20
C ALA A 36 -18.39 -1.41 0.27
N ALA A 37 -19.12 -0.41 0.79
CA ALA A 37 -18.60 0.94 0.95
C ALA A 37 -17.41 0.99 1.93
N ARG A 38 -17.50 0.28 3.07
CA ARG A 38 -16.39 0.17 4.04
C ARG A 38 -15.17 -0.51 3.41
N LEU A 39 -15.36 -1.59 2.66
CA LEU A 39 -14.26 -2.31 2.02
C LEU A 39 -13.64 -1.51 0.87
N SER A 40 -14.42 -0.76 0.09
CA SER A 40 -13.90 0.19 -0.90
C SER A 40 -13.09 1.31 -0.26
N GLN A 41 -13.48 1.78 0.93
CA GLN A 41 -12.67 2.74 1.68
C GLN A 41 -11.33 2.15 2.11
N VAL A 42 -11.32 0.89 2.56
CA VAL A 42 -10.08 0.16 2.88
C VAL A 42 -9.17 0.02 1.66
N GLU A 43 -9.72 -0.33 0.48
CA GLU A 43 -8.96 -0.39 -0.78
C GLU A 43 -8.24 0.94 -1.07
N ALA A 44 -8.95 2.06 -0.92
CA ALA A 44 -8.40 3.39 -1.17
C ALA A 44 -7.29 3.76 -0.16
N LEU A 45 -7.50 3.46 1.12
CA LEU A 45 -6.52 3.70 2.17
C LEU A 45 -5.24 2.88 1.97
N ASN A 46 -5.37 1.61 1.56
CA ASN A 46 -4.22 0.76 1.27
C ASN A 46 -3.33 1.34 0.16
N ILE A 47 -3.92 1.92 -0.90
CA ILE A 47 -3.15 2.57 -1.97
C ILE A 47 -2.34 3.75 -1.42
N GLN A 48 -2.97 4.58 -0.59
CA GLN A 48 -2.30 5.73 0.04
C GLN A 48 -1.16 5.29 0.95
N GLU A 49 -1.39 4.23 1.73
CA GLU A 49 -0.41 3.66 2.64
C GLU A 49 0.81 3.10 1.90
N MET A 50 0.57 2.31 0.85
CA MET A 50 1.64 1.78 0.00
C MET A 50 2.47 2.90 -0.64
N ALA A 51 1.82 3.98 -1.10
CA ALA A 51 2.50 5.14 -1.65
C ALA A 51 3.33 5.88 -0.58
N ARG A 52 2.86 5.95 0.67
CA ARG A 52 3.62 6.51 1.78
C ARG A 52 4.87 5.67 2.06
N TRP A 53 4.72 4.36 2.21
CA TRP A 53 5.85 3.46 2.44
C TRP A 53 6.89 3.52 1.33
N ASP A 54 6.48 3.64 0.07
CA ASP A 54 7.42 3.77 -1.06
C ASP A 54 8.27 5.04 -0.92
N ARG A 55 7.68 6.16 -0.48
CA ARG A 55 8.40 7.41 -0.20
C ARG A 55 9.33 7.27 1.00
N ASP A 56 8.82 6.79 2.14
CA ASP A 56 9.58 6.67 3.39
C ASP A 56 10.80 5.76 3.21
N LEU A 57 10.61 4.62 2.55
CA LEU A 57 11.66 3.66 2.25
C LEU A 57 12.67 4.18 1.21
N SER A 58 12.26 5.10 0.33
CA SER A 58 13.16 5.76 -0.62
C SER A 58 13.96 6.88 0.06
N ALA A 59 13.33 7.66 0.94
CA ALA A 59 14.00 8.68 1.74
C ALA A 59 15.05 8.07 2.69
N ALA A 60 14.73 6.97 3.36
CA ALA A 60 15.67 6.24 4.22
C ALA A 60 16.91 5.74 3.45
N ARG A 61 16.79 5.45 2.15
CA ARG A 61 17.93 5.06 1.30
C ARG A 61 18.82 6.26 0.95
N ASN A 62 18.22 7.45 0.81
CA ASN A 62 18.91 8.67 0.38
C ASN A 62 19.51 9.46 1.58
N GLY A 63 19.19 9.07 2.81
CA GLY A 63 19.57 9.79 4.04
C GLY A 63 20.85 9.31 4.75
N MET A 64 21.71 8.49 4.13
CA MET A 64 22.95 8.04 4.77
C MET A 64 24.17 8.83 4.27
N VAL A 65 24.22 10.12 4.59
CA VAL A 65 25.45 10.84 4.93
C VAL A 65 25.07 11.81 6.07
N PRO A 66 25.41 11.52 7.34
CA PRO A 66 25.53 12.60 8.30
C PRO A 66 26.63 13.53 7.79
N PRO A 67 26.49 14.86 7.85
CA PRO A 67 27.63 15.75 7.63
C PRO A 67 28.73 15.27 8.57
N GLN A 68 29.89 14.89 8.04
CA GLN A 68 31.07 14.79 8.89
C GLN A 68 31.28 16.19 9.45
N GLU A 69 30.97 16.37 10.74
CA GLU A 69 31.51 17.47 11.50
C GLU A 69 33.02 17.34 11.39
N GLY A 70 33.61 18.21 10.58
CA GLY A 70 35.05 18.38 10.51
C GLY A 70 35.51 18.82 11.90
N ASN A 71 36.13 17.90 12.63
CA ASN A 71 36.98 18.27 13.73
C ASN A 71 38.28 18.85 13.15
N GLY A 72 38.59 20.06 13.59
CA GLY A 72 39.78 20.83 13.19
C GLY A 72 41.08 20.29 13.75
#